data_AF-A0A523GUZ4-F1
#
_entry.id   AF-A0A523GUZ4-F1
#
_cell.length_a   1.000
_cell.length_b   1.000
_cell.length_c   1.000
_cell.angle_alpha   90.00
_cell.angle_beta   90.00
_cell.angle_gamma   90.00
#
_symmetry.space_group_name_H-M   'P 1'
#
loop_
_entity.id
_entity.type
_entity.pdbx_description
1 polymer ?
#
loop_
_entity_poly.entity_id
_entity_poly.type
_entity_poly.pdbx_seq_one_letter_code
_entity_poly.pdbx_strand_id
1 'polypeptide(L)'
;MITTHADELELSDARLGRIFRLNLKHSQEHKQYRKRIRKSMMHFHHESMKPSTDDATLRKLGNDHIEAFKAMLEQHIRNRNVVHAILTTEQRDQLKTMKMDHGMHSGGRHKHGGNHSQHSY
;
A
#
# COMPACT_ATOMS: atom_id res chain seq x y z
N MET A 1 11.99 4.79 3.06
CA MET A 1 11.74 5.15 1.63
C MET A 1 13.10 5.44 1.00
N ILE A 2 13.43 5.06 -0.24
CA ILE A 2 14.83 5.20 -0.75
C ILE A 2 15.42 6.62 -0.64
N THR A 3 14.60 7.66 -0.75
CA THR A 3 15.06 9.05 -0.60
C THR A 3 15.52 9.41 0.81
N THR A 4 15.19 8.61 1.85
CA THR A 4 15.71 8.83 3.21
C THR A 4 17.17 8.39 3.35
N HIS A 5 17.70 7.70 2.34
CA HIS A 5 19.09 7.26 2.25
C HIS A 5 19.83 7.95 1.11
N ALA A 6 19.37 9.14 0.69
CA ALA A 6 19.91 9.82 -0.49
C ALA A 6 21.41 10.14 -0.35
N ASP A 7 21.84 10.59 0.82
CA ASP A 7 23.23 10.92 1.11
C ASP A 7 24.10 9.66 1.18
N GLU A 8 23.62 8.62 1.87
CA GLU A 8 24.31 7.32 1.98
C GLU A 8 24.46 6.59 0.63
N LEU A 9 23.53 6.83 -0.31
CA LEU A 9 23.58 6.30 -1.66
C LEU A 9 24.26 7.25 -2.66
N GLU A 10 24.75 8.40 -2.20
CA GLU A 10 25.37 9.44 -3.03
C GLU A 10 24.50 9.78 -4.27
N LEU A 11 23.19 9.95 -4.06
CA LEU A 11 22.27 10.25 -5.14
C LEU A 11 22.48 11.69 -5.62
N SER A 12 22.86 11.85 -6.89
CA SER A 12 22.86 13.18 -7.51
C SER A 12 21.47 13.79 -7.51
N ASP A 13 21.37 15.12 -7.47
CA ASP A 13 20.10 15.86 -7.51
C ASP A 13 19.19 15.43 -8.66
N ALA A 14 19.79 15.12 -9.81
CA ALA A 14 19.08 14.61 -10.98
C ALA A 14 18.42 13.24 -10.72
N ARG A 15 19.13 12.29 -10.08
CA ARG A 15 18.59 10.97 -9.73
C ARG A 15 17.59 11.07 -8.59
N LEU A 16 17.90 11.85 -7.56
CA LEU A 16 17.02 12.11 -6.41
C LEU A 16 15.69 12.71 -6.88
N GLY A 17 15.73 13.73 -7.75
CA GLY A 17 14.53 14.36 -8.30
C GLY A 17 13.68 13.40 -9.13
N ARG A 18 14.29 12.48 -9.89
CA ARG A 18 13.57 11.43 -10.62
C ARG A 18 12.87 10.47 -9.66
N ILE A 19 13.57 10.00 -8.63
CA ILE A 19 13.01 9.08 -7.61
C ILE A 19 11.89 9.78 -6.81
N PHE A 20 12.04 11.06 -6.48
CA PHE A 20 11.03 11.82 -5.75
C PHE A 20 9.72 11.96 -6.55
N ARG A 21 9.80 12.38 -7.82
CA ARG A 21 8.62 12.47 -8.70
C ARG A 21 7.93 11.11 -8.89
N LEU A 22 8.74 10.06 -9.01
CA LEU A 22 8.26 8.69 -9.10
C LEU A 22 7.50 8.29 -7.82
N ASN A 23 8.05 8.54 -6.63
CA ASN A 23 7.38 8.28 -5.36
C ASN A 23 6.07 9.07 -5.19
N LEU A 24 6.04 10.34 -5.64
CA LEU A 24 4.81 11.15 -5.61
C LEU A 24 3.71 10.52 -6.48
N LYS A 25 4.04 10.15 -7.71
CA LYS A 25 3.12 9.44 -8.62
C LYS A 25 2.64 8.13 -8.00
N HIS A 26 3.55 7.34 -7.45
CA HIS A 26 3.23 6.08 -6.80
C HIS A 26 2.29 6.24 -5.61
N SER A 27 2.49 7.27 -4.78
CA SER A 27 1.60 7.56 -3.65
C SER A 27 0.17 7.84 -4.10
N GLN A 28 0.01 8.55 -5.22
CA GLN A 28 -1.30 8.82 -5.81
C GLN A 28 -1.97 7.54 -6.35
N GLU A 29 -1.23 6.74 -7.12
CA GLU A 29 -1.74 5.47 -7.67
C GLU A 29 -2.05 4.46 -6.56
N HIS A 30 -1.18 4.35 -5.54
CA HIS A 30 -1.37 3.48 -4.39
C HIS A 30 -2.66 3.81 -3.64
N LYS A 31 -3.00 5.10 -3.48
CA LYS A 31 -4.29 5.52 -2.87
C LYS A 31 -5.48 5.00 -3.66
N GLN A 32 -5.41 4.96 -4.99
CA GLN A 32 -6.50 4.45 -5.83
C GLN A 32 -6.66 2.93 -5.66
N TYR A 33 -5.55 2.17 -5.69
CA TYR A 33 -5.58 0.73 -5.43
C TYR A 33 -6.12 0.41 -4.03
N ARG A 34 -5.65 1.11 -2.99
CA ARG A 34 -6.14 0.94 -1.62
C ARG A 34 -7.65 1.18 -1.51
N LYS A 35 -8.18 2.21 -2.17
CA LYS A 35 -9.64 2.46 -2.23
C LYS A 35 -10.38 1.30 -2.89
N ARG A 36 -9.89 0.79 -4.03
CA ARG A 36 -10.52 -0.33 -4.75
C ARG A 36 -10.53 -1.61 -3.92
N ILE A 37 -9.40 -1.96 -3.30
CA ILE A 37 -9.25 -3.14 -2.43
C ILE A 37 -10.20 -3.05 -1.22
N ARG A 38 -10.26 -1.87 -0.57
CA ARG A 38 -11.19 -1.66 0.55
C ARG A 38 -12.65 -1.82 0.09
N LYS A 39 -13.01 -1.24 -1.05
CA LYS A 39 -14.38 -1.33 -1.58
C LYS A 39 -14.76 -2.76 -1.93
N SER A 40 -13.89 -3.51 -2.62
CA SER A 40 -14.17 -4.92 -2.96
C SER A 40 -14.29 -5.79 -1.70
N MET A 41 -13.43 -5.59 -0.70
CA MET A 41 -13.51 -6.33 0.56
C MET A 41 -14.80 -6.02 1.34
N MET A 42 -15.19 -4.74 1.42
CA MET A 42 -16.45 -4.36 2.08
C MET A 42 -17.65 -4.97 1.35
N HIS A 43 -17.65 -4.97 0.01
CA HIS A 43 -18.75 -5.54 -0.76
C HIS A 43 -18.85 -7.05 -0.55
N PHE A 44 -17.73 -7.77 -0.64
CA PHE A 44 -17.67 -9.19 -0.30
C PHE A 44 -18.22 -9.48 1.09
N HIS A 45 -17.78 -8.72 2.10
CA HIS A 45 -18.23 -8.89 3.47
C HIS A 45 -19.73 -8.64 3.66
N HIS A 46 -20.29 -7.61 3.01
CA HIS A 46 -21.74 -7.36 3.09
C HIS A 46 -22.55 -8.49 2.46
N GLU A 47 -22.12 -8.99 1.30
CA GLU A 47 -22.82 -10.08 0.61
C GLU A 47 -22.66 -11.42 1.35
N SER A 48 -21.51 -11.68 1.98
CA SER A 48 -21.30 -12.91 2.75
C SER A 48 -22.13 -12.99 4.03
N MET A 49 -22.68 -11.86 4.50
CA MET A 49 -23.58 -11.82 5.65
C MET A 49 -25.06 -12.02 5.28
N LYS A 50 -25.40 -12.05 3.99
CA LYS A 50 -26.79 -12.24 3.55
C LYS A 50 -27.08 -13.73 3.32
N PRO A 51 -28.10 -14.31 3.99
CA PRO A 51 -28.47 -15.71 3.79
C PRO A 51 -28.95 -16.04 2.37
N SER A 52 -29.39 -15.03 1.61
CA SER A 52 -29.89 -15.17 0.24
C SER A 52 -28.80 -15.14 -0.83
N THR A 53 -27.56 -14.82 -0.47
CA THR A 53 -26.46 -14.69 -1.44
C THR A 53 -25.91 -16.07 -1.78
N ASP A 54 -25.83 -16.37 -3.07
CA ASP A 54 -25.32 -17.64 -3.56
C ASP A 54 -23.78 -17.70 -3.60
N ASP A 55 -23.25 -18.92 -3.57
CA ASP A 55 -21.81 -19.20 -3.60
C ASP A 55 -21.09 -18.66 -4.84
N ALA A 56 -21.76 -18.62 -6.00
CA ALA A 56 -21.14 -18.13 -7.23
C ALA A 56 -20.92 -16.61 -7.15
N THR A 57 -21.87 -15.87 -6.57
CA THR A 57 -21.75 -14.45 -6.27
C THR A 57 -20.60 -14.19 -5.30
N LEU A 58 -20.49 -14.97 -4.22
CA LEU A 58 -19.38 -14.84 -3.26
C LEU A 58 -18.02 -15.11 -3.91
N ARG A 59 -17.90 -16.16 -4.74
CA ARG A 59 -16.66 -16.47 -5.48
C ARG A 59 -16.27 -15.33 -6.41
N LYS A 60 -17.23 -14.76 -7.14
CA LYS A 60 -16.99 -13.62 -8.03
C LYS A 60 -16.46 -12.41 -7.25
N LEU A 61 -17.09 -12.06 -6.13
CA LEU A 61 -16.67 -10.92 -5.30
C LEU A 61 -15.29 -11.15 -4.66
N GLY A 62 -15.00 -12.39 -4.23
CA GLY A 62 -13.67 -12.78 -3.76
C GLY A 62 -12.61 -12.61 -4.85
N ASN A 63 -12.90 -13.06 -6.07
CA ASN A 63 -12.01 -12.87 -7.22
C ASN A 63 -11.81 -11.39 -7.56
N ASP A 64 -12.86 -10.56 -7.52
CA ASP A 64 -12.74 -9.11 -7.74
C ASP A 64 -11.80 -8.45 -6.72
N HIS A 65 -11.79 -8.93 -5.47
CA HIS A 65 -10.85 -8.50 -4.45
C HIS A 65 -9.41 -8.94 -4.74
N ILE A 66 -9.22 -10.21 -5.10
CA ILE A 66 -7.91 -10.75 -5.47
C ILE A 66 -7.32 -9.99 -6.66
N GLU A 67 -8.10 -9.72 -7.70
CA GLU A 67 -7.63 -8.97 -8.87
C GLU A 67 -7.26 -7.52 -8.53
N ALA A 68 -8.00 -6.86 -7.65
CA ALA A 68 -7.62 -5.55 -7.15
C ALA A 68 -6.29 -5.57 -6.39
N PHE A 69 -6.04 -6.61 -5.59
CA PHE A 69 -4.77 -6.81 -4.89
C PHE A 69 -3.61 -7.12 -5.84
N LYS A 70 -3.81 -8.03 -6.82
CA LYS A 70 -2.81 -8.35 -7.85
C LYS A 70 -2.39 -7.10 -8.62
N ALA A 71 -3.34 -6.26 -9.03
CA ALA A 71 -3.03 -5.01 -9.73
C ALA A 71 -2.15 -4.06 -8.90
N MET A 72 -2.36 -4.01 -7.57
CA MET A 72 -1.51 -3.25 -6.65
C MET A 72 -0.13 -3.87 -6.51
N LEU A 73 -0.03 -5.20 -6.40
CA LEU A 73 1.24 -5.92 -6.33
C LEU A 73 2.10 -5.65 -7.58
N GLU A 74 1.50 -5.81 -8.76
CA GLU A 74 2.16 -5.55 -10.04
C GLU A 74 2.67 -4.10 -10.13
N GLN A 75 1.91 -3.14 -9.60
CA GLN A 75 2.38 -1.77 -9.53
C GLN A 75 3.61 -1.62 -8.61
N HIS A 76 3.63 -2.26 -7.43
CA HIS A 76 4.81 -2.21 -6.56
C HIS A 76 6.04 -2.82 -7.23
N ILE A 77 5.89 -3.91 -7.96
CA ILE A 77 6.98 -4.56 -8.71
C ILE A 77 7.51 -3.61 -9.79
N ARG A 78 6.63 -3.05 -10.63
CA ARG A 78 7.02 -2.07 -11.66
C ARG A 78 7.75 -0.88 -11.04
N ASN A 79 7.21 -0.33 -9.97
CA ASN A 79 7.76 0.82 -9.26
C ASN A 79 9.18 0.54 -8.75
N ARG A 80 9.39 -0.63 -8.14
CA ARG A 80 10.72 -1.07 -7.69
C ARG A 80 11.70 -1.21 -8.85
N ASN A 81 11.26 -1.80 -9.96
CA ASN A 81 12.10 -1.97 -11.15
C ASN A 81 12.52 -0.63 -11.76
N VAL A 82 11.62 0.36 -11.79
CA VAL A 82 11.97 1.71 -12.26
C VAL A 82 13.00 2.38 -11.34
N VAL A 83 12.85 2.26 -10.01
CA VAL A 83 13.88 2.80 -9.10
C VAL A 83 15.22 2.11 -9.32
N HIS A 84 15.23 0.78 -9.44
CA HIS A 84 16.46 0.02 -9.70
C HIS A 84 17.15 0.44 -11.01
N ALA A 85 16.39 0.82 -12.04
CA ALA A 85 16.94 1.32 -13.29
C ALA A 85 17.53 2.75 -13.19
N ILE A 86 17.13 3.53 -12.20
CA ILE A 86 17.70 4.87 -11.94
C ILE A 86 19.04 4.77 -11.20
N LEU A 87 19.18 3.77 -10.32
CA LEU A 87 20.38 3.52 -9.53
C LEU A 87 21.47 2.82 -10.35
N THR A 88 22.74 3.05 -10.01
CA THR A 88 23.84 2.23 -10.55
C THR A 88 23.85 0.85 -9.90
N THR A 89 24.69 -0.05 -10.40
CA THR A 89 24.86 -1.39 -9.80
C THR A 89 25.35 -1.28 -8.36
N GLU A 90 26.34 -0.42 -8.11
CA GLU A 90 26.93 -0.20 -6.79
C GLU A 90 25.88 0.34 -5.81
N GLN A 91 25.11 1.36 -6.23
CA GLN A 91 24.02 1.93 -5.42
C GLN A 91 22.92 0.89 -5.14
N ARG A 92 22.60 0.01 -6.11
CA ARG A 92 21.64 -1.08 -5.88
C ARG A 92 22.15 -2.10 -4.89
N ASP A 93 23.43 -2.43 -4.93
CA ASP A 93 24.02 -3.44 -4.05
C ASP A 93 24.17 -2.89 -2.63
N GLN A 94 24.55 -1.61 -2.48
CA GLN A 94 24.46 -0.90 -1.21
C GLN A 94 23.02 -0.89 -0.67
N LEU A 95 22.03 -0.53 -1.50
CA LEU A 95 20.63 -0.50 -1.07
C LEU A 95 20.12 -1.85 -0.51
N LYS A 96 20.63 -2.99 -0.99
CA LYS A 96 20.25 -4.32 -0.49
C LYS A 96 20.73 -4.60 0.94
N THR A 97 21.82 -3.96 1.36
CA THR A 97 22.43 -4.16 2.69
C THR A 97 21.95 -3.14 3.72
N MET A 98 21.32 -2.06 3.26
CA MET A 98 20.80 -1.00 4.12
C MET A 98 19.55 -1.44 4.87
N LYS A 99 19.49 -1.09 6.16
CA LYS A 99 18.25 -1.20 6.93
C LYS A 99 17.30 -0.12 6.46
N MET A 100 16.22 -0.53 5.80
CA MET A 100 15.13 0.39 5.49
C MET A 100 14.28 0.59 6.74
N ASP A 101 14.07 1.84 7.13
CA ASP A 101 12.97 2.14 8.04
C ASP A 101 11.66 1.84 7.31
N HIS A 102 11.03 0.75 7.72
CA HIS A 102 9.75 0.29 7.18
C HIS A 102 8.58 1.11 7.70
N GLY A 103 8.86 2.23 8.39
CA GLY A 103 7.90 3.27 8.73
C GLY A 103 6.58 2.64 9.08
N MET A 104 6.55 1.89 10.18
CA MET A 104 5.31 1.31 10.67
C MET A 104 4.30 2.44 10.65
N HIS A 105 3.34 2.36 9.73
CA HIS A 105 2.12 3.12 9.84
C HIS A 105 1.54 2.66 11.17
N SER A 106 1.88 3.38 12.25
CA SER A 106 1.18 3.32 13.51
C SER A 106 -0.28 3.47 13.12
N GLY A 107 -0.98 2.35 13.13
CA GLY A 107 -2.40 2.31 12.86
C GLY A 107 -2.98 3.41 13.72
N GLY A 108 -3.58 4.42 13.07
CA GLY A 108 -4.27 5.46 13.77
C GLY A 108 -5.19 4.76 14.76
N ARG A 109 -4.85 4.85 16.04
CA ARG A 109 -5.69 4.36 17.13
C ARG A 109 -7.07 4.93 16.84
N HIS A 110 -7.99 4.08 16.41
CA HIS A 110 -9.40 4.36 16.56
C HIS A 110 -9.59 4.60 18.06
N LYS A 111 -9.63 5.87 18.47
CA LYS A 111 -10.19 6.25 19.75
C LYS A 111 -11.65 5.83 19.69
N HIS A 112 -11.95 4.60 20.08
CA HIS A 112 -13.25 4.25 20.59
C HIS A 112 -13.44 5.10 21.85
N GLY A 113 -14.10 6.24 21.69
CA GLY A 113 -14.66 6.97 22.80
C GLY A 113 -15.73 6.09 23.43
N GLY A 114 -15.34 5.32 24.44
CA GLY A 114 -16.28 4.74 25.37
C GLY A 114 -16.92 5.90 26.12
N ASN A 115 -18.12 6.28 25.72
CA ASN A 115 -18.94 7.15 26.55
C ASN A 115 -19.74 6.26 27.49
N HIS A 116 -19.38 6.35 28.76
CA HIS A 116 -20.22 5.92 29.87
C HIS A 116 -21.60 6.57 29.73
N SER A 117 -22.63 5.74 29.73
CA SER A 117 -23.96 6.15 30.19
C SER A 117 -24.34 5.18 31.30
N GLN A 118 -24.04 5.59 32.54
CA GLN A 118 -24.75 5.09 33.71
C GLN A 118 -26.24 5.41 33.49
N HIS A 119 -27.10 4.40 33.62
CA HIS A 119 -28.47 4.63 34.03
C HIS A 119 -28.77 3.63 35.15
N SER A 120 -28.61 4.12 36.38
CA SER A 120 -29.45 3.70 37.49
C SER A 120 -30.85 4.24 37.23
N TYR A 121 -31.85 3.36 37.21
CA TYR A 121 -32.98 3.30 38.14
C TYR A 121 -33.76 2.02 37.85
#